data_AF-A0A5K0YW46-F1
#
_entry.id   AF-A0A5K0YW46-F1
#
_cell.length_a   1.000
_cell.length_b   1.000
_cell.length_c   1.000
_cell.angle_alpha   90.00
_cell.angle_beta   90.00
_cell.angle_gamma   90.00
#
_symmetry.space_group_name_H-M   'P 1'
#
loop_
_entity.id
_entity.type
_entity.pdbx_description
1 polymer ?
#
loop_
_entity_poly.entity_id
_entity_poly.type
_entity_poly.pdbx_seq_one_letter_code
_entity_poly.pdbx_strand_id
1 'polypeptide(L)'
;VSVLEMDGQFDRLDELIYVESHLSNISTKFYGEVTQQMLKHAEFPGSNNGTGLFQTIVGLKIRDLYEQILSSKASATLQASKV
;
A
#
# COMPACT_ATOMS: atom_id res chain seq x y z
N VAL A 1 -8.39 12.82 12.07
CA VAL A 1 -8.11 11.50 11.48
C VAL A 1 -9.14 11.23 10.40
N SER A 2 -8.77 10.54 9.32
CA SER A 2 -9.71 10.01 8.33
C SER A 2 -9.85 8.51 8.56
N VAL A 3 -11.07 8.00 8.65
CA VAL A 3 -11.34 6.58 8.92
C VAL A 3 -11.82 5.92 7.63
N LEU A 4 -11.22 4.78 7.29
CA LEU A 4 -11.63 3.90 6.21
C LEU A 4 -11.91 2.54 6.82
N GLU A 5 -13.10 2.01 6.58
CA GLU A 5 -13.58 0.74 7.16
C GLU A 5 -13.93 -0.24 6.05
N MET A 6 -13.73 -1.52 6.32
CA MET A 6 -14.18 -2.61 5.47
C MET A 6 -14.88 -3.64 6.35
N ASP A 7 -16.13 -3.93 5.99
CA ASP A 7 -16.92 -5.02 6.57
C ASP A 7 -17.09 -6.13 5.53
N GLY A 8 -17.17 -7.37 5.99
CA GLY A 8 -17.22 -8.57 5.16
C GLY A 8 -15.85 -9.11 4.72
N GLN A 9 -15.89 -10.01 3.73
CA GLN A 9 -14.74 -10.73 3.18
C GLN A 9 -14.81 -10.75 1.65
N PHE A 10 -13.67 -10.94 1.01
CA PHE A 10 -13.55 -11.17 -0.42
C PHE A 10 -13.76 -12.67 -0.70
N ASP A 11 -14.76 -12.99 -1.51
CA ASP A 11 -15.00 -14.36 -1.96
C ASP A 11 -14.22 -14.66 -3.24
N ARG A 12 -13.96 -13.63 -4.06
CA ARG A 12 -13.24 -13.74 -5.34
C ARG A 12 -12.20 -12.66 -5.52
N LEU A 13 -11.17 -12.98 -6.31
CA LEU A 13 -10.10 -12.03 -6.64
C LEU A 13 -10.63 -10.76 -7.34
N ASP A 14 -11.64 -10.91 -8.18
CA ASP A 14 -12.24 -9.79 -8.92
C ASP A 14 -12.81 -8.72 -7.98
N GLU A 15 -13.30 -9.10 -6.81
CA GLU A 15 -13.83 -8.17 -5.80
C GLU A 15 -12.70 -7.34 -5.17
N LEU A 16 -11.55 -7.97 -4.91
CA LEU A 16 -10.37 -7.28 -4.39
C LEU A 16 -9.81 -6.28 -5.40
N ILE A 17 -9.70 -6.68 -6.68
CA ILE A 17 -9.25 -5.79 -7.76
C ILE A 17 -10.22 -4.62 -7.93
N TYR A 18 -11.53 -4.90 -7.85
CA TYR A 18 -12.56 -3.87 -7.96
C TYR A 18 -12.45 -2.85 -6.83
N VAL A 19 -12.31 -3.29 -5.58
CA VAL A 19 -12.11 -2.37 -4.44
C VAL A 19 -10.81 -1.59 -4.59
N GLU A 20 -9.69 -2.24 -4.94
CA GLU A 20 -8.41 -1.57 -5.17
C GLU A 20 -8.53 -0.45 -6.22
N SER A 21 -9.26 -0.69 -7.31
CA SER A 21 -9.43 0.28 -8.39
C SER A 21 -10.20 1.55 -8.00
N HIS A 22 -11.03 1.48 -6.94
CA HIS A 22 -11.81 2.60 -6.44
C HIS A 22 -11.16 3.31 -5.25
N LEU A 23 -10.12 2.72 -4.66
CA LEU A 23 -9.37 3.35 -3.57
C LEU A 23 -8.35 4.35 -4.12
N SER A 24 -8.42 5.56 -3.59
CA SER A 24 -7.48 6.64 -3.93
C SER A 24 -6.38 6.77 -2.88
N ASN A 25 -5.22 7.29 -3.29
CA ASN A 25 -4.07 7.52 -2.39
C ASN A 25 -3.65 6.27 -1.61
N ILE A 26 -3.48 5.12 -2.26
CA ILE A 26 -2.98 3.88 -1.62
C ILE A 26 -1.47 3.65 -1.83
N SER A 27 -0.77 4.61 -2.45
CA SER A 27 0.69 4.59 -2.68
C SER A 27 1.19 3.35 -3.44
N THR A 28 0.36 2.82 -4.34
CA THR A 28 0.74 1.76 -5.27
C THR A 28 1.65 2.31 -6.39
N LYS A 29 2.60 1.50 -6.86
CA LYS A 29 3.48 1.84 -8.00
C LYS A 29 2.86 1.45 -9.35
N PHE A 30 1.98 0.46 -9.35
CA PHE A 30 1.24 -0.01 -10.52
C PHE A 30 -0.12 -0.53 -10.10
N TYR A 31 -1.03 -0.62 -11.07
CA TYR A 31 -2.38 -1.13 -10.85
C TYR A 31 -2.37 -2.61 -10.46
N GLY A 32 -3.08 -2.98 -9.39
CA GLY A 32 -3.14 -4.37 -8.90
C GLY A 32 -2.00 -4.73 -7.95
N GLU A 33 -1.16 -3.78 -7.53
CA GLU A 33 -0.06 -4.05 -6.62
C GLU A 33 -0.57 -4.56 -5.26
N VAL A 34 -1.66 -4.01 -4.73
CA VAL A 34 -2.23 -4.48 -3.45
C VAL A 34 -2.70 -5.91 -3.60
N THR A 35 -3.50 -6.19 -4.64
CA THR A 35 -3.98 -7.52 -4.97
C THR A 35 -2.83 -8.53 -5.10
N GLN A 36 -1.78 -8.17 -5.83
CA GLN A 36 -0.61 -9.03 -6.00
C GLN A 36 0.09 -9.34 -4.68
N GLN A 37 0.24 -8.36 -3.78
CA GLN A 37 0.86 -8.58 -2.48
C GLN A 37 0.01 -9.46 -1.57
N MET A 38 -1.31 -9.28 -1.58
CA MET A 38 -2.23 -10.13 -0.82
C MET A 38 -2.20 -11.59 -1.34
N LEU A 39 -2.13 -11.80 -2.65
CA LEU A 39 -2.03 -13.14 -3.26
C LEU A 39 -0.74 -13.89 -2.88
N LYS A 40 0.38 -13.20 -2.69
CA LYS A 40 1.64 -13.83 -2.25
C LYS A 40 1.53 -14.47 -0.87
N HIS A 41 0.59 -13.99 -0.06
CA HIS A 41 0.37 -14.43 1.31
C HIS A 41 -1.07 -14.93 1.51
N ALA A 42 -1.68 -15.53 0.49
CA ALA A 42 -3.08 -15.96 0.52
C ALA A 42 -3.42 -16.90 1.71
N GLU A 43 -2.45 -17.68 2.18
CA GLU A 43 -2.59 -18.61 3.31
C GLU A 43 -2.59 -17.91 4.69
N PHE A 44 -2.29 -16.61 4.76
CA PHE A 44 -2.23 -15.89 6.03
C PHE A 44 -3.64 -15.57 6.57
N PRO A 45 -3.83 -15.60 7.90
CA PRO A 45 -5.10 -15.22 8.50
C PRO A 45 -5.44 -13.77 8.15
N GLY A 46 -6.63 -13.55 7.60
CA GLY A 46 -7.10 -12.23 7.18
C GLY A 46 -6.73 -11.82 5.75
N SER A 47 -6.07 -12.68 4.97
CA SER A 47 -5.73 -12.41 3.56
C SER A 47 -6.92 -12.29 2.61
N ASN A 48 -8.13 -12.62 3.08
CA ASN A 48 -9.38 -12.47 2.34
C ASN A 48 -10.30 -11.39 2.93
N ASN A 49 -9.84 -10.51 3.82
CA ASN A 49 -10.68 -9.46 4.39
C ASN A 49 -9.93 -8.15 4.62
N GLY A 50 -10.60 -7.18 5.27
CA GLY A 50 -10.05 -5.85 5.56
C GLY A 50 -8.74 -5.85 6.34
N THR A 51 -8.46 -6.92 7.11
CA THR A 51 -7.22 -7.04 7.88
C THR A 51 -6.01 -7.10 6.97
N GLY A 52 -5.96 -8.08 6.05
CA GLY A 52 -4.86 -8.22 5.10
C GLY A 52 -4.79 -7.05 4.13
N LEU A 53 -5.94 -6.51 3.73
CA LEU A 53 -6.02 -5.32 2.86
C LEU A 53 -5.35 -4.11 3.50
N PHE A 54 -5.77 -3.73 4.71
CA PHE A 54 -5.25 -2.54 5.37
C PHE A 54 -3.81 -2.71 5.83
N GLN A 55 -3.41 -3.90 6.28
CA GLN A 55 -1.99 -4.20 6.56
C GLN A 55 -1.11 -3.99 5.33
N THR A 56 -1.56 -4.47 4.17
CA THR A 56 -0.86 -4.27 2.89
C THR A 56 -0.76 -2.79 2.55
N ILE A 57 -1.87 -2.05 2.60
CA ILE A 57 -1.89 -0.60 2.32
C ILE A 57 -0.96 0.16 3.28
N VAL A 58 -0.95 -0.16 4.57
CA VAL A 58 -0.05 0.44 5.55
C VAL A 58 1.41 0.17 5.19
N GLY A 59 1.75 -1.05 4.76
CA GLY A 59 3.09 -1.37 4.26
C GLY A 59 3.50 -0.51 3.07
N LEU A 60 2.60 -0.31 2.09
CA LEU A 60 2.86 0.55 0.93
C LEU A 60 3.03 2.03 1.32
N LYS A 61 2.26 2.50 2.30
CA LYS A 61 2.40 3.87 2.85
C LYS A 61 3.72 4.09 3.56
N ILE A 62 4.18 3.11 4.34
CA ILE A 62 5.48 3.16 4.99
C ILE A 62 6.60 3.19 3.94
N ARG A 63 6.51 2.38 2.88
CA ARG A 63 7.45 2.42 1.76
C ARG A 63 7.51 3.81 1.13
N ASP A 64 6.36 4.38 0.77
CA ASP A 64 6.27 5.69 0.13
C ASP A 64 6.89 6.79 1.01
N LEU A 65 6.57 6.80 2.30
CA LEU A 65 7.19 7.71 3.27
C LEU A 65 8.71 7.53 3.35
N TYR A 66 9.19 6.28 3.40
CA TYR A 66 10.61 5.98 3.46
C TYR A 66 11.36 6.49 2.21
N GLU A 67 10.81 6.25 1.02
CA GLU A 67 11.36 6.74 -0.25
C GLU A 67 11.42 8.29 -0.29
N GLN A 68 10.37 8.97 0.18
CA GLN A 68 10.35 10.43 0.27
C GLN A 68 11.43 10.98 1.23
N ILE A 69 11.60 10.34 2.39
CA ILE A 69 12.64 10.71 3.36
C ILE A 69 14.03 10.52 2.74
N LEU A 70 14.27 9.40 2.05
CA LEU A 70 15.55 9.14 1.38
C LEU A 70 15.84 10.17 0.28
N SER A 71 14.84 10.49 -0.54
CA SER A 71 14.97 11.49 -1.62
C SER A 71 15.29 12.89 -1.06
N SER A 72 14.63 13.26 0.04
CA SER A 72 14.89 14.51 0.76
C SER A 72 16.32 14.56 1.31
N LYS A 73 16.77 13.49 1.98
CA LYS A 73 18.14 13.39 2.50
C LYS A 73 19.20 13.44 1.40
N ALA A 74 18.98 12.72 0.29
CA ALA A 74 19.89 12.74 -0.85
C ALA A 74 20.02 14.15 -1.44
N SER A 75 18.90 14.88 -1.56
CA SER A 75 18.88 16.26 -2.04
C SER A 75 19.65 17.20 -1.09
N ALA A 76 19.49 17.03 0.22
CA ALA A 76 20.21 17.83 1.23
C ALA A 76 21.73 17.60 1.15
N THR A 77 22.18 16.35 1.00
CA THR A 77 23.61 16.03 0.82
C THR A 77 24.18 16.66 -0.44
N LEU A 78 23.46 16.57 -1.57
CA LEU A 78 23.87 17.19 -2.84
C LEU A 78 23.98 18.72 -2.76
N GLN A 79 23.14 19.37 -1.96
CA GLN A 79 23.25 20.81 -1.72
C GLN A 79 24.47 21.16 -0.87
N ALA A 80 24.76 20.36 0.17
CA ALA A 80 25.93 20.57 1.01
C ALA A 80 27.25 20.41 0.26
N SER A 81 27.33 19.52 -0.75
CA SER A 81 28.53 19.33 -1.57
C SER A 81 28.79 20.44 -2.61
N LYS A 82 27.86 21.39 -2.78
CA LYS A 82 28.02 22.55 -3.69
C LYS A 82 28.63 23.79 -3.02
N VAL A 83 28.87 23.72 -1.70
CA VAL A 83 29.48 24.77 -0.87
C VAL A 83 30.94 24.42 -0.62
#